data_AF-A0A3M2RRD8-F1
#
_entry.id   AF-A0A3M2RRD8-F1
#
_cell.length_a   1.000
_cell.length_b   1.000
_cell.length_c   1.000
_cell.angle_alpha   90.00
_cell.angle_beta   90.00
_cell.angle_gamma   90.00
#
_symmetry.space_group_name_H-M   'P 1'
#
loop_
_entity.id
_entity.type
_entity.pdbx_description
1 polymer ?
#
loop_
_entity_poly.entity_id
_entity_poly.type
_entity_poly.pdbx_seq_one_letter_code
_entity_poly.pdbx_strand_id
1 'polypeptide(L)'
;MAGLFLQTCPGDWCAGWGPSMRGRLENAIEEELPMKELYDISATICFRWELALYADHLVEVFGLPVPDGQICILWDIQKWFTQRDRYKHYRMVWSTLVRAAFLPIPGPDQGPPFNRFLHYMAAAVSLAELSECETSQVIAGLVENMERMREFQRQRVMEEPTTWQSAKSWFKEIGKKIRVEKD
;
A
#
# COMPACT_ATOMS: atom_id res chain seq x y z
N MET A 1 -18.53 2.47 -5.44
CA MET A 1 -17.17 2.14 -4.96
C MET A 1 -16.51 3.30 -4.23
N ALA A 2 -16.51 4.52 -4.80
CA ALA A 2 -15.91 5.70 -4.17
C ALA A 2 -16.41 5.97 -2.73
N GLY A 3 -17.72 5.93 -2.49
CA GLY A 3 -18.30 6.15 -1.16
C GLY A 3 -17.86 5.14 -0.10
N LEU A 4 -17.69 3.86 -0.48
CA LEU A 4 -17.14 2.86 0.43
C LEU A 4 -15.64 3.09 0.66
N PHE A 5 -14.90 3.46 -0.38
CA PHE A 5 -13.47 3.72 -0.28
C PHE A 5 -13.15 4.93 0.60
N LEU A 6 -14.00 5.97 0.61
CA LEU A 6 -13.87 7.12 1.52
C LEU A 6 -13.94 6.75 3.01
N GLN A 7 -14.56 5.62 3.35
CA GLN A 7 -14.61 5.11 4.73
C GLN A 7 -13.31 4.39 5.13
N THR A 8 -12.38 4.22 4.18
CA THR A 8 -11.06 3.62 4.41
C THR A 8 -9.98 4.69 4.50
N CYS A 9 -8.74 4.26 4.70
CA CYS A 9 -7.58 5.13 4.83
C CYS A 9 -7.73 6.25 5.88
N PRO A 10 -8.14 5.94 7.12
CA PRO A 10 -8.31 6.95 8.16
C PRO A 10 -7.02 7.74 8.35
N GLY A 11 -7.14 9.06 8.29
CA GLY A 11 -6.03 10.00 8.43
C GLY A 11 -5.31 10.41 7.13
N ASP A 12 -5.52 9.70 6.02
CA ASP A 12 -4.92 10.06 4.72
C ASP A 12 -5.60 11.27 4.10
N TRP A 13 -6.90 11.46 4.34
CA TRP A 13 -7.72 12.46 3.67
C TRP A 13 -7.41 13.91 4.06
N CYS A 14 -6.69 14.12 5.17
CA CYS A 14 -6.46 15.45 5.75
C CYS A 14 -5.06 16.00 5.46
N ALA A 15 -4.21 15.29 4.72
CA ALA A 15 -2.82 15.71 4.48
C ALA A 15 -2.31 15.34 3.08
N GLY A 16 -1.30 16.07 2.59
CA GLY A 16 -0.67 15.83 1.30
C GLY A 16 -1.69 15.84 0.15
N TRP A 17 -1.73 14.76 -0.62
CA TRP A 17 -2.70 14.56 -1.72
C TRP A 17 -4.12 14.19 -1.26
N GLY A 18 -4.31 13.93 0.04
CA GLY A 18 -5.56 13.50 0.65
C GLY A 18 -6.76 14.36 0.32
N PRO A 19 -6.72 15.70 0.57
CA PRO A 19 -7.86 16.57 0.33
C PRO A 19 -8.31 16.58 -1.13
N SER A 20 -7.35 16.62 -2.07
CA SER A 20 -7.65 16.56 -3.51
C SER A 20 -8.27 15.22 -3.88
N MET A 21 -7.75 14.11 -3.37
CA MET A 21 -8.32 12.79 -3.63
C MET A 21 -9.70 12.61 -3.02
N ARG A 22 -9.94 13.15 -1.83
CA ARG A 22 -11.26 13.14 -1.20
C ARG A 22 -12.28 13.87 -2.07
N GLY A 23 -11.97 15.09 -2.53
CA GLY A 23 -12.86 15.83 -3.43
C GLY A 23 -13.16 15.07 -4.72
N ARG A 24 -12.16 14.43 -5.34
CA ARG A 24 -12.40 13.58 -6.53
C ARG A 24 -13.35 12.41 -6.25
N LEU A 25 -13.23 11.78 -5.09
CA LEU A 25 -14.09 10.67 -4.69
C LEU A 25 -15.51 11.14 -4.35
N GLU A 26 -15.66 12.30 -3.70
CA GLU A 26 -16.94 12.93 -3.41
C GLU A 26 -17.67 13.32 -4.71
N ASN A 27 -16.97 13.96 -5.66
CA ASN A 27 -17.55 14.26 -6.98
C ASN A 27 -18.01 13.01 -7.72
N ALA A 28 -17.28 11.89 -7.63
CA ALA A 28 -17.69 10.63 -8.26
C ALA A 28 -18.92 9.97 -7.60
N ILE A 29 -19.35 10.45 -6.44
CA ILE A 29 -20.58 10.01 -5.76
C ILE A 29 -21.74 10.93 -6.15
N GLU A 30 -21.48 12.23 -6.25
CA GLU A 30 -22.52 13.27 -6.35
C GLU A 30 -22.79 13.73 -7.78
N GLU A 31 -21.82 13.61 -8.69
CA GLU A 31 -21.86 14.16 -10.04
C GLU A 31 -21.83 13.08 -11.14
N GLU A 32 -22.42 13.39 -12.30
CA GLU A 32 -22.19 12.63 -13.52
C GLU A 32 -20.85 13.01 -14.15
N LEU A 33 -19.81 12.27 -13.78
CA LEU A 33 -18.46 12.49 -14.31
C LEU A 33 -18.27 11.86 -15.70
N PRO A 34 -17.41 12.44 -16.55
CA PRO A 34 -16.97 11.80 -17.79
C PRO A 34 -16.38 10.40 -17.55
N MET A 35 -16.63 9.46 -18.46
CA MET A 35 -16.17 8.07 -18.35
C MET A 35 -14.67 7.95 -18.05
N LYS A 36 -13.84 8.79 -18.68
CA LYS A 36 -12.39 8.80 -18.43
C LYS A 36 -12.06 9.07 -16.96
N GLU A 37 -12.75 10.01 -16.33
CA GLU A 37 -12.52 10.35 -14.92
C GLU A 37 -12.97 9.21 -14.00
N LEU A 38 -14.09 8.56 -14.31
CA LEU A 38 -14.55 7.37 -13.61
C LEU A 38 -13.54 6.21 -13.71
N TYR A 39 -12.88 6.05 -14.86
CA TYR A 39 -11.79 5.07 -15.03
C TYR A 39 -10.57 5.44 -14.18
N ASP A 40 -10.10 6.69 -14.25
CA ASP A 40 -8.94 7.15 -13.47
C ASP A 40 -9.20 6.99 -11.95
N ILE A 41 -10.43 7.28 -11.48
CA ILE A 41 -10.82 7.08 -10.08
C ILE A 41 -10.85 5.60 -9.72
N SER A 42 -11.42 4.75 -10.59
CA SER A 42 -11.45 3.31 -10.37
C SER A 42 -10.05 2.69 -10.33
N ALA A 43 -9.16 3.11 -11.23
CA ALA A 43 -7.76 2.69 -11.27
C ALA A 43 -7.02 3.11 -10.00
N THR A 44 -7.25 4.34 -9.52
CA THR A 44 -6.67 4.83 -8.25
C THR A 44 -7.15 4.01 -7.05
N ILE A 45 -8.45 3.71 -6.96
CA ILE A 45 -9.02 2.88 -5.88
C ILE A 45 -8.40 1.47 -5.91
N CYS A 46 -8.36 0.84 -7.10
CA CYS A 46 -7.76 -0.48 -7.26
C CYS A 46 -6.30 -0.48 -6.84
N PHE A 47 -5.49 0.46 -7.34
CA PHE A 47 -4.07 0.56 -7.00
C PHE A 47 -3.85 0.66 -5.48
N ARG A 48 -4.57 1.55 -4.79
CA ARG A 48 -4.43 1.72 -3.34
C ARG A 48 -4.88 0.50 -2.55
N TRP A 49 -5.98 -0.13 -2.97
CA TRP A 49 -6.50 -1.34 -2.32
C TRP A 49 -5.53 -2.52 -2.47
N GLU A 50 -5.06 -2.75 -3.70
CA GLU A 50 -4.10 -3.82 -4.01
C GLU A 50 -2.78 -3.62 -3.27
N LEU A 51 -2.27 -2.39 -3.25
CA LEU A 51 -1.04 -2.08 -2.55
C LEU A 51 -1.19 -2.20 -1.03
N ALA A 52 -2.35 -1.86 -0.45
CA ALA A 52 -2.62 -2.10 0.96
C ALA A 52 -2.63 -3.60 1.31
N LEU A 53 -3.35 -4.41 0.53
CA LEU A 53 -3.37 -5.87 0.70
C LEU A 53 -1.97 -6.47 0.57
N TYR A 54 -1.17 -5.94 -0.34
CA TYR A 54 0.20 -6.39 -0.51
C TYR A 54 1.09 -6.03 0.70
N ALA A 55 0.86 -4.87 1.32
CA ALA A 55 1.52 -4.53 2.58
C ALA A 55 1.20 -5.55 3.68
N ASP A 56 -0.08 -5.92 3.82
CA ASP A 56 -0.51 -6.93 4.79
C ASP A 56 0.14 -8.31 4.51
N HIS A 57 0.22 -8.69 3.24
CA HIS A 57 0.92 -9.91 2.82
C HIS A 57 2.42 -9.87 3.15
N LEU A 58 3.10 -8.74 2.94
CA LEU A 58 4.52 -8.59 3.31
C LEU A 58 4.71 -8.67 4.83
N VAL A 59 3.80 -8.07 5.62
CA VAL A 59 3.83 -8.20 7.07
C VAL A 59 3.74 -9.67 7.49
N GLU A 60 2.82 -10.42 6.89
CA GLU A 60 2.65 -11.85 7.15
C GLU A 60 3.88 -12.69 6.74
N VAL A 61 4.35 -12.56 5.50
CA VAL A 61 5.48 -13.35 4.96
C VAL A 61 6.76 -13.14 5.75
N PHE A 62 6.98 -11.92 6.24
CA PHE A 62 8.17 -11.57 7.02
C PHE A 62 7.97 -11.77 8.53
N GLY A 63 6.82 -12.28 8.97
CA GLY A 63 6.52 -12.51 10.38
C GLY A 63 6.53 -11.24 11.22
N LEU A 64 6.19 -10.10 10.62
CA LEU A 64 6.21 -8.79 11.28
C LEU A 64 4.92 -8.58 12.10
N PRO A 65 4.98 -7.79 13.20
CA PRO A 65 3.78 -7.39 13.91
C PRO A 65 2.86 -6.54 13.04
N VAL A 66 1.55 -6.82 13.11
CA VAL A 66 0.51 -6.02 12.47
C VAL A 66 0.35 -4.68 13.21
N PRO A 67 0.58 -3.52 12.56
CA PRO A 67 0.41 -2.22 13.19
C PRO A 67 -0.99 -2.00 13.78
N ASP A 68 -1.05 -1.74 15.09
CA ASP A 68 -2.28 -1.58 15.87
C ASP A 68 -3.29 -2.76 15.72
N GLY A 69 -2.86 -3.93 15.24
CA GLY A 69 -3.74 -5.06 14.91
C GLY A 69 -4.70 -4.79 13.75
N GLN A 70 -4.44 -3.77 12.92
CA GLN A 70 -5.29 -3.35 11.80
C GLN A 70 -4.60 -3.61 10.46
N ILE A 71 -5.37 -4.09 9.49
CA ILE A 71 -4.90 -4.19 8.10
C ILE A 71 -4.61 -2.80 7.51
N CYS A 72 -3.67 -2.72 6.57
CA CYS A 72 -3.10 -1.48 6.06
C CYS A 72 -4.16 -0.45 5.62
N ILE A 73 -5.20 -0.90 4.89
CA ILE A 73 -6.23 0.01 4.36
C ILE A 73 -7.11 0.63 5.45
N LEU A 74 -7.23 -0.01 6.63
CA LEU A 74 -8.02 0.46 7.76
C LEU A 74 -7.18 1.04 8.91
N TRP A 75 -5.86 0.94 8.80
CA TRP A 75 -4.93 1.39 9.84
C TRP A 75 -4.99 2.90 10.07
N ASP A 76 -5.14 3.36 11.32
CA ASP A 76 -5.16 4.80 11.60
C ASP A 76 -3.74 5.40 11.62
N ILE A 77 -3.35 6.00 10.49
CA ILE A 77 -2.03 6.61 10.33
C ILE A 77 -1.85 7.85 11.22
N GLN A 78 -2.92 8.58 11.53
CA GLN A 78 -2.84 9.77 12.39
C GLN A 78 -2.59 9.34 13.82
N LYS A 79 -3.33 8.32 14.29
CA LYS A 79 -3.06 7.69 15.59
C LYS A 79 -1.61 7.21 15.65
N TRP A 80 -1.09 6.55 14.62
CA TRP A 80 0.31 6.15 14.57
C TRP A 80 1.27 7.33 14.72
N PHE A 81 1.04 8.42 13.99
CA PHE A 81 1.92 9.59 14.08
C PHE A 81 1.96 10.23 15.48
N THR A 82 0.92 10.10 16.30
CA THR A 82 0.97 10.56 17.69
C THR A 82 1.85 9.71 18.61
N GLN A 83 2.15 8.47 18.23
CA GLN A 83 2.90 7.51 19.05
C GLN A 83 4.24 7.08 18.43
N ARG A 84 4.52 7.42 17.17
CA ARG A 84 5.69 6.95 16.43
C ARG A 84 7.03 7.24 17.12
N ASP A 85 7.11 8.33 17.88
CA ASP A 85 8.34 8.76 18.56
C ASP A 85 8.74 7.81 19.70
N ARG A 86 7.83 6.91 20.13
CA ARG A 86 8.14 5.81 21.06
C ARG A 86 9.02 4.74 20.41
N TYR A 87 8.99 4.62 19.09
CA TYR A 87 9.71 3.60 18.34
C TYR A 87 11.01 4.18 17.77
N LYS A 88 12.11 3.99 18.51
CA LYS A 88 13.43 4.59 18.24
C LYS A 88 13.92 4.39 16.80
N HIS A 89 13.62 3.25 16.21
CA HIS A 89 14.10 2.87 14.88
C HIS A 89 13.21 3.35 13.73
N TYR A 90 12.00 3.86 14.00
CA TYR A 90 11.03 4.21 12.95
C TYR A 90 11.59 5.18 11.91
N ARG A 91 12.25 6.26 12.35
CA ARG A 91 12.83 7.23 11.43
C ARG A 91 13.92 6.62 10.55
N MET A 92 14.73 5.72 11.11
CA MET A 92 15.79 5.03 10.38
C MET A 92 15.17 4.08 9.35
N VAL A 93 14.24 3.21 9.78
CA VAL A 93 13.54 2.25 8.91
C VAL A 93 12.87 2.98 7.75
N TRP A 94 12.07 4.01 8.05
CA TRP A 94 11.38 4.80 7.03
C TRP A 94 12.36 5.43 6.03
N SER A 95 13.44 6.04 6.52
CA SER A 95 14.45 6.69 5.67
C SER A 95 15.16 5.68 4.76
N THR A 96 15.45 4.48 5.26
CA THR A 96 16.08 3.40 4.49
C THR A 96 15.15 2.89 3.39
N LEU A 97 13.87 2.65 3.71
CA LEU A 97 12.87 2.24 2.72
C LEU A 97 12.65 3.29 1.62
N VAL A 98 12.64 4.58 1.97
CA VAL A 98 12.58 5.68 0.99
C VAL A 98 13.78 5.64 0.05
N ARG A 99 15.00 5.54 0.60
CA ARG A 99 16.24 5.52 -0.18
C ARG A 99 16.33 4.30 -1.10
N ALA A 100 15.73 3.18 -0.71
CA ALA A 100 15.66 1.96 -1.50
C ALA A 100 14.53 1.95 -2.55
N ALA A 101 13.84 3.09 -2.76
CA ALA A 101 12.69 3.18 -3.66
C ALA A 101 11.65 2.08 -3.42
N PHE A 102 11.37 1.80 -2.14
CA PHE A 102 10.47 0.71 -1.73
C PHE A 102 9.01 0.96 -2.12
N LEU A 103 8.55 2.22 -2.12
CA LEU A 103 7.19 2.58 -2.53
C LEU A 103 7.01 2.41 -4.05
N PRO A 104 6.01 1.63 -4.52
CA PRO A 104 5.68 1.57 -5.94
C PRO A 104 5.28 2.93 -6.52
N ILE A 105 5.76 3.22 -7.73
CA ILE A 105 5.38 4.42 -8.48
C ILE A 105 4.04 4.14 -9.17
N PRO A 106 2.99 4.95 -8.94
CA PRO A 106 1.71 4.77 -9.61
C PRO A 106 1.83 5.03 -11.11
N GLY A 107 1.04 4.30 -11.91
CA GLY A 107 0.82 4.59 -13.32
C GLY A 107 0.08 5.92 -13.56
N PRO A 108 0.01 6.40 -14.81
CA PRO A 108 -0.57 7.71 -15.14
C PRO A 108 -2.03 7.91 -14.69
N ASP A 109 -2.80 6.83 -14.61
CA ASP A 109 -4.22 6.77 -14.24
C ASP A 109 -4.45 6.38 -12.77
N GLN A 110 -3.40 5.94 -12.06
CA GLN A 110 -3.50 5.42 -10.69
C GLN A 110 -3.41 6.51 -9.61
N GLY A 111 -3.37 7.77 -10.03
CA GLY A 111 -3.35 8.92 -9.14
C GLY A 111 -2.00 9.12 -8.44
N PRO A 112 -1.98 9.84 -7.31
CA PRO A 112 -0.75 10.18 -6.60
C PRO A 112 -0.21 9.00 -5.76
N PRO A 113 1.08 9.03 -5.37
CA PRO A 113 1.69 7.98 -4.55
C PRO A 113 0.91 7.68 -3.25
N PHE A 114 0.91 6.41 -2.87
CA PHE A 114 0.18 5.92 -1.69
C PHE A 114 1.12 5.74 -0.49
N ASN A 115 1.54 6.86 0.11
CA ASN A 115 2.53 6.89 1.19
C ASN A 115 2.16 6.05 2.43
N ARG A 116 0.87 5.78 2.64
CA ARG A 116 0.40 4.86 3.68
C ARG A 116 1.12 3.52 3.64
N PHE A 117 1.29 2.94 2.45
CA PHE A 117 2.01 1.67 2.28
C PHE A 117 3.40 1.72 2.94
N LEU A 118 4.16 2.77 2.65
CA LEU A 118 5.50 2.97 3.20
C LEU A 118 5.46 3.16 4.73
N HIS A 119 4.52 3.97 5.23
CA HIS A 119 4.37 4.21 6.66
C HIS A 119 3.96 2.96 7.43
N TYR A 120 3.06 2.16 6.87
CA TYR A 120 2.59 0.91 7.43
C TYR A 120 3.72 -0.11 7.52
N MET A 121 4.50 -0.29 6.45
CA MET A 121 5.66 -1.18 6.47
C MET A 121 6.75 -0.72 7.44
N ALA A 122 7.01 0.59 7.50
CA ALA A 122 7.96 1.13 8.48
C ALA A 122 7.46 0.91 9.92
N ALA A 123 6.16 1.06 10.17
CA ALA A 123 5.55 0.79 11.47
C ALA A 123 5.69 -0.68 11.87
N ALA A 124 5.36 -1.61 10.97
CA ALA A 124 5.44 -3.05 11.22
C ALA A 124 6.87 -3.50 11.59
N VAL A 125 7.86 -3.06 10.81
CA VAL A 125 9.27 -3.35 11.13
C VAL A 125 9.70 -2.72 12.45
N SER A 126 9.25 -1.49 12.75
CA SER A 126 9.61 -0.81 14.00
C SER A 126 8.98 -1.45 15.24
N LEU A 127 7.77 -2.00 15.10
CA LEU A 127 7.06 -2.71 16.16
C LEU A 127 7.71 -4.04 16.53
N ALA A 128 8.50 -4.63 15.62
CA ALA A 128 9.20 -5.88 15.88
C ALA A 128 10.35 -5.71 16.90
N GLU A 129 10.76 -4.47 17.20
CA GLU A 129 11.82 -4.12 18.17
C GLU A 129 13.11 -4.96 18.01
N LEU A 130 13.42 -5.32 16.77
CA LEU A 130 14.59 -6.11 16.39
C LEU A 130 15.88 -5.31 16.64
N SER A 131 17.01 -6.02 16.77
CA SER A 131 18.31 -5.37 16.76
C SER A 131 18.56 -4.63 15.44
N GLU A 132 19.54 -3.71 15.41
CA GLU A 132 19.86 -2.97 14.17
C GLU A 132 20.28 -3.90 13.03
N CYS A 133 21.00 -4.99 13.33
CA CYS A 133 21.42 -5.99 12.36
C CYS A 133 20.21 -6.74 11.77
N GLU A 134 19.32 -7.25 12.63
CA GLU A 134 18.10 -7.95 12.22
C GLU A 134 17.15 -7.03 11.46
N THR A 135 16.97 -5.78 11.92
CA THR A 135 16.19 -4.75 11.22
C THR A 135 16.74 -4.51 9.81
N SER A 136 18.06 -4.42 9.66
CA SER A 136 18.71 -4.23 8.35
C SER A 136 18.49 -5.43 7.43
N GLN A 137 18.53 -6.65 7.96
CA GLN A 137 18.26 -7.88 7.20
C GLN A 137 16.80 -7.95 6.73
N VAL A 138 15.84 -7.62 7.60
CA VAL A 138 14.41 -7.54 7.23
C VAL A 138 14.20 -6.51 6.13
N ILE A 139 14.75 -5.30 6.28
CA ILE A 139 14.63 -4.26 5.25
C ILE A 139 15.24 -4.72 3.91
N ALA A 140 16.40 -5.36 3.94
CA ALA A 140 17.03 -5.89 2.73
C ALA A 140 16.15 -6.93 2.03
N GLY A 141 15.58 -7.87 2.80
CA GLY A 141 14.67 -8.88 2.25
C GLY A 141 13.37 -8.28 1.69
N LEU A 142 12.81 -7.27 2.35
CA LEU A 142 11.64 -6.52 1.85
C LEU A 142 11.95 -5.84 0.52
N VAL A 143 13.09 -5.15 0.42
CA VAL A 143 13.53 -4.47 -0.81
C VAL A 143 13.77 -5.46 -1.94
N GLU A 144 14.46 -6.57 -1.67
CA GLU A 144 14.71 -7.62 -2.65
C GLU A 144 13.39 -8.24 -3.16
N ASN A 145 12.42 -8.47 -2.26
CA ASN A 145 11.09 -8.96 -2.64
C ASN A 145 10.38 -7.97 -3.59
N MET A 146 10.43 -6.67 -3.29
CA MET A 146 9.89 -5.64 -4.19
C MET A 146 10.59 -5.59 -5.55
N GLU A 147 11.90 -5.77 -5.59
CA GLU A 147 12.67 -5.80 -6.83
C GLU A 147 12.31 -7.00 -7.70
N ARG A 148 12.23 -8.20 -7.10
CA ARG A 148 11.78 -9.42 -7.79
C ARG A 148 10.35 -9.26 -8.32
N MET A 149 9.46 -8.66 -7.53
CA MET A 149 8.09 -8.36 -7.97
C MET A 149 8.08 -7.44 -9.19
N ARG A 150 8.87 -6.35 -9.16
CA ARG A 150 8.97 -5.40 -10.29
C ARG A 150 9.53 -6.07 -11.54
N GLU A 151 10.53 -6.92 -11.39
CA GLU A 151 11.13 -7.66 -12.51
C GLU A 151 10.14 -8.65 -13.12
N PHE A 152 9.44 -9.43 -12.29
CA PHE A 152 8.40 -10.35 -12.75
C PHE A 152 7.28 -9.63 -13.50
N GLN A 153 6.83 -8.49 -12.98
CA GLN A 153 5.82 -7.66 -13.66
C GLN A 153 6.35 -7.13 -15.00
N ARG A 154 7.60 -6.65 -15.06
CA ARG A 154 8.22 -6.19 -16.32
C ARG A 154 8.30 -7.30 -17.36
N GLN A 155 8.75 -8.49 -16.99
CA GLN A 155 8.86 -9.63 -17.89
C GLN A 155 7.50 -10.02 -18.48
N ARG A 156 6.47 -10.13 -17.63
CA ARG A 156 5.10 -10.42 -18.09
C ARG A 156 4.51 -9.34 -18.98
N VAL A 157 4.79 -8.08 -18.70
CA VAL A 157 4.33 -6.96 -19.52
C VAL A 157 4.94 -6.98 -20.92
N MET A 158 6.20 -7.39 -21.02
CA MET A 158 6.90 -7.55 -22.30
C MET A 158 6.40 -8.76 -23.10
N GLU A 159 5.96 -9.82 -22.43
CA GLU A 159 5.50 -11.07 -23.05
C GLU A 159 4.01 -11.05 -23.43
N GLU A 160 3.15 -10.34 -22.69
CA GLU A 160 1.71 -10.23 -22.96
C GLU A 160 1.22 -8.77 -22.83
N PRO A 161 1.03 -8.02 -23.92
CA PRO A 161 0.67 -6.60 -23.87
C PRO A 161 -0.70 -6.26 -23.24
N THR A 162 -1.52 -7.25 -22.85
CA THR A 162 -2.87 -7.08 -22.27
C THR A 162 -2.87 -7.13 -20.73
N THR A 163 -1.90 -6.45 -20.14
CA THR A 163 -1.40 -6.65 -18.76
C THR A 163 -2.35 -6.29 -17.63
N TRP A 164 -3.32 -5.40 -17.86
CA TRP A 164 -4.19 -4.88 -16.80
C TRP A 164 -5.15 -5.94 -16.24
N GLN A 165 -5.65 -6.85 -17.08
CA GLN A 165 -6.51 -7.95 -16.64
C GLN A 165 -5.73 -9.00 -15.84
N SER A 166 -4.44 -9.17 -16.17
CA SER A 166 -3.55 -10.15 -15.56
C SER A 166 -3.04 -9.72 -14.18
N ALA A 167 -2.72 -8.43 -13.98
CA ALA A 167 -2.38 -7.89 -12.67
C ALA A 167 -3.57 -8.00 -11.69
N LYS A 168 -4.76 -7.62 -12.15
CA LYS A 168 -6.02 -7.75 -11.40
C LYS A 168 -6.35 -9.21 -11.05
N SER A 169 -6.06 -10.15 -11.96
CA SER A 169 -6.22 -11.58 -11.71
C SER A 169 -5.25 -12.07 -10.62
N TRP A 170 -3.99 -11.65 -10.64
CA TRP A 170 -3.01 -12.04 -9.64
C TRP A 170 -3.33 -11.48 -8.24
N PHE A 171 -3.70 -10.20 -8.13
CA PHE A 171 -4.16 -9.64 -6.85
C PHE A 171 -5.43 -10.30 -6.34
N LYS A 172 -6.35 -10.70 -7.24
CA LYS A 172 -7.52 -11.49 -6.90
C LYS A 172 -7.15 -12.87 -6.37
N GLU A 173 -6.14 -13.53 -6.92
CA GLU A 173 -5.65 -14.81 -6.43
C GLU A 173 -4.96 -14.70 -5.06
N ILE A 174 -4.19 -13.63 -4.80
CA ILE A 174 -3.68 -13.35 -3.44
C ILE A 174 -4.84 -13.16 -2.47
N GLY A 175 -5.83 -12.34 -2.82
CA GLY A 175 -7.00 -12.09 -1.97
C GLY A 175 -7.84 -13.34 -1.69
N LYS A 176 -7.82 -14.35 -2.57
CA LYS A 176 -8.47 -15.65 -2.33
C LYS A 176 -7.67 -16.53 -1.37
N LYS A 177 -6.35 -16.60 -1.50
CA LYS A 177 -5.50 -17.41 -0.60
C LYS A 177 -5.65 -16.98 0.87
N ILE A 178 -5.69 -15.67 1.11
CA ILE A 178 -5.90 -15.08 2.45
C ILE A 178 -7.24 -15.50 3.10
N ARG A 179 -8.26 -15.88 2.30
CA ARG A 179 -9.56 -16.32 2.82
C ARG A 179 -9.62 -17.82 3.15
N VAL A 180 -8.76 -18.64 2.55
CA VAL A 180 -8.79 -20.10 2.71
C VAL A 180 -7.99 -20.56 3.92
N GLU A 181 -7.06 -19.76 4.42
CA GLU A 181 -6.24 -20.08 5.61
C GLU A 181 -6.89 -19.64 6.95
N LYS A 182 -8.14 -19.15 6.93
CA LYS A 182 -8.89 -18.72 8.13
C LYS A 182 -10.07 -19.63 8.52
N ASP A 183 -10.24 -20.77 7.83
CA ASP A 183 -11.20 -21.83 8.18
C ASP A 183 -10.46 -23.06 8.72
#